data_AF-A0A7V9FDF5-F1
#
_entry.id   AF-A0A7V9FDF5-F1
#
_cell.length_a   1.000
_cell.length_b   1.000
_cell.length_c   1.000
_cell.angle_alpha   90.00
_cell.angle_beta   90.00
_cell.angle_gamma   90.00
#
_symmetry.space_group_name_H-M   'P 1'
#
loop_
_entity.id
_entity.type
_entity.pdbx_description
1 polymer ?
#
loop_
_entity_poly.entity_id
_entity_poly.type
_entity_poly.pdbx_seq_one_letter_code
_entity_poly.pdbx_strand_id
1 'polypeptide(L)' 'MTAGRRPVNASGEARDEAYRSLRSTIKFAAGDARIRTVLIVDTYRDKASDTAQQVALAFANAGDRCAFVDADLRSG' A
#
# COMPACT_ATOMS: atom_id res chain seq x y z
N MET A 1 -6.22 32.06 -26.94
CA MET A 1 -6.75 30.69 -26.81
C MET A 1 -5.68 29.82 -26.17
N THR A 2 -5.69 29.72 -24.84
CA THR A 2 -4.71 28.99 -24.03
C THR A 2 -5.12 27.52 -23.94
N ALA A 3 -4.28 26.62 -24.45
CA ALA A 3 -4.48 25.18 -24.37
C ALA A 3 -4.51 24.73 -22.90
N GLY A 4 -5.63 24.12 -22.50
CA GLY A 4 -5.82 23.57 -21.17
C GLY A 4 -4.83 22.45 -20.89
N ARG A 5 -3.93 22.68 -19.93
CA ARG A 5 -3.02 21.68 -19.37
C ARG A 5 -3.86 20.61 -18.68
N ARG A 6 -4.00 19.43 -19.30
CA ARG A 6 -4.61 18.23 -18.66
C ARG A 6 -3.85 17.95 -17.35
N PRO A 7 -4.54 17.74 -16.21
CA PRO A 7 -3.86 17.37 -14.98
C PRO A 7 -3.25 15.98 -15.15
N VAL A 8 -1.92 15.91 -15.12
CA VAL A 8 -1.13 14.70 -15.37
C VAL A 8 -1.06 13.74 -14.16
N ASN A 9 -1.60 14.13 -13.00
CA ASN A 9 -1.33 13.42 -11.72
C ASN A 9 -2.55 12.90 -10.91
N ALA A 10 -3.80 13.13 -11.35
CA ALA A 10 -4.96 12.82 -10.51
C ALA A 10 -5.11 11.31 -10.16
N SER A 11 -4.63 10.41 -11.03
CA SER A 11 -4.72 8.95 -10.80
C SER A 11 -3.66 8.44 -9.83
N GLY A 12 -2.46 9.04 -9.81
CA GLY A 12 -1.39 8.69 -8.88
C GLY A 12 -1.72 9.16 -7.46
N GLU A 13 -2.15 10.42 -7.33
CA GLU A 13 -2.52 11.01 -6.03
C GLU A 13 -3.69 10.27 -5.36
N ALA A 14 -4.69 9.86 -6.14
CA ALA A 14 -5.82 9.08 -5.63
C ALA A 14 -5.41 7.66 -5.18
N ARG A 15 -4.47 7.00 -5.89
CA ARG A 15 -3.92 5.71 -5.46
C ARG A 15 -3.11 5.86 -4.17
N ASP A 16 -2.29 6.91 -4.07
CA ASP A 16 -1.50 7.16 -2.87
C ASP A 16 -2.39 7.45 -1.65
N GLU A 17 -3.49 8.19 -1.83
CA GLU A 17 -4.46 8.43 -0.76
C GLU A 17 -5.14 7.14 -0.30
N ALA A 18 -5.47 6.23 -1.22
CA ALA A 18 -6.04 4.93 -0.88
C ALA A 18 -5.10 4.12 0.03
N TYR A 19 -3.79 4.11 -0.25
CA TYR A 19 -2.81 3.42 0.59
C TYR A 19 -2.55 4.11 1.93
N ARG A 20 -2.62 5.45 1.98
CA ARG A 20 -2.60 6.20 3.26
C ARG A 20 -3.79 5.84 4.15
N SER A 21 -4.99 5.74 3.57
CA SER A 21 -6.20 5.33 4.26
C SER A 21 -6.08 3.88 4.75
N LEU A 22 -5.67 2.95 3.88
CA LEU A 22 -5.48 1.54 4.24
C LEU A 22 -4.46 1.35 5.38
N ARG A 23 -3.34 2.09 5.37
CA ARG A 23 -2.38 2.10 6.49
C ARG A 23 -3.06 2.48 7.82
N SER A 24 -3.90 3.52 7.81
CA SER A 24 -4.64 3.96 9.00
C SER A 24 -5.58 2.86 9.49
N THR A 25 -6.37 2.27 8.58
CA THR A 25 -7.26 1.14 8.89
C THR A 25 -6.49 -0.02 9.52
N ILE A 26 -5.35 -0.42 8.94
CA ILE A 26 -4.49 -1.47 9.49
C ILE A 26 -4.04 -1.11 10.91
N LYS A 27 -3.55 0.12 11.15
CA LYS A 27 -3.08 0.54 12.48
C LYS A 27 -4.14 0.38 13.58
N PHE A 28 -5.41 0.57 13.24
CA PHE A 28 -6.53 0.51 14.19
C PHE A 28 -7.35 -0.79 14.12
N ALA A 29 -7.03 -1.72 13.22
CA ALA A 29 -7.82 -2.93 13.00
C ALA A 29 -7.82 -3.89 14.20
N ALA A 30 -6.82 -3.82 15.08
CA ALA A 30 -6.73 -4.64 16.29
C ALA A 30 -7.14 -3.90 17.58
N GLY A 31 -7.86 -2.77 17.46
CA GLY A 31 -8.26 -1.95 18.60
C GLY A 31 -7.04 -1.42 19.35
N ASP A 32 -6.95 -1.69 20.66
CA ASP A 32 -5.83 -1.28 21.51
C ASP A 32 -4.55 -2.11 21.27
N ALA A 33 -4.66 -3.27 20.64
CA ALA A 33 -3.50 -4.10 20.36
C ALA A 33 -2.71 -3.56 19.16
N ARG A 34 -1.38 -3.53 19.29
CA ARG A 34 -0.49 -3.10 18.20
C ARG A 34 -0.34 -4.21 17.15
N ILE A 35 -0.75 -3.94 15.92
CA ILE A 35 -0.42 -4.80 14.78
C ILE A 35 1.09 -4.73 14.51
N ARG A 36 1.76 -5.88 14.53
CA ARG A 36 3.20 -6.02 14.32
C ARG A 36 3.55 -6.57 12.93
N THR A 37 2.62 -7.31 12.33
CA THR A 37 2.83 -8.02 11.07
C THR A 37 1.51 -8.07 10.33
N VAL A 38 1.57 -7.88 9.00
CA VAL A 38 0.42 -7.99 8.10
C VAL A 38 0.84 -8.85 6.93
N LEU A 39 0.08 -9.90 6.66
CA LEU A 39 0.23 -10.72 5.47
C LEU A 39 -0.81 -10.26 4.45
N ILE A 40 -0.37 -9.95 3.23
CA ILE A 40 -1.22 -9.54 2.12
C ILE A 40 -1.13 -10.63 1.06
N VAL A 41 -2.27 -11.18 0.66
CA VAL A 41 -2.39 -12.24 -0.34
C VAL A 41 -3.49 -11.90 -1.33
N ASP A 42 -3.28 -12.28 -2.59
CA ASP A 42 -4.31 -12.24 -3.63
C ASP A 42 -4.95 -13.62 -3.77
N THR A 43 -6.28 -13.68 -3.81
CA THR A 43 -7.03 -14.95 -3.90
C THR A 43 -7.34 -15.39 -5.34
N TYR A 44 -7.13 -14.50 -6.32
CA TYR A 44 -7.53 -14.72 -7.72
C TYR A 44 -6.39 -14.53 -8.73
N ARG A 45 -5.15 -14.37 -8.25
CA ARG A 45 -3.99 -14.13 -9.10
C ARG A 45 -2.89 -15.12 -8.74
N ASP A 46 -2.19 -15.61 -9.75
CA ASP A 46 -1.03 -16.47 -9.53
C ASP A 46 0.14 -15.73 -8.88
N LYS A 47 0.22 -14.41 -9.07
CA LYS A 47 1.23 -13.53 -8.48
C LYS A 47 0.59 -12.46 -7.60
N ALA A 48 1.24 -12.15 -6.48
CA ALA A 48 0.85 -11.05 -5.61
C ALA A 48 0.91 -9.70 -6.35
N SER A 49 -0.08 -8.86 -6.10
CA SER A 49 -0.14 -7.47 -6.56
C SER A 49 0.89 -6.58 -5.86
N ASP A 50 1.10 -5.37 -6.40
CA ASP A 50 1.96 -4.34 -5.80
C ASP A 50 1.39 -3.79 -4.48
N THR A 51 0.18 -4.18 -4.09
CA THR A 51 -0.51 -3.72 -2.87
C THR A 51 0.37 -3.83 -1.62
N ALA A 52 1.07 -4.95 -1.44
CA ALA A 52 1.92 -5.17 -0.26
C ALA A 52 3.09 -4.18 -0.20
N GLN A 53 3.72 -3.92 -1.35
CA GLN A 53 4.79 -2.95 -1.48
C GLN A 53 4.30 -1.52 -1.24
N GLN A 54 3.14 -1.15 -1.80
CA GLN A 54 2.57 0.19 -1.66
C GLN A 54 2.11 0.48 -0.24
N VAL A 55 1.54 -0.50 0.46
CA VAL A 55 1.21 -0.38 1.89
C VAL A 55 2.49 -0.19 2.71
N ALA A 56 3.54 -0.98 2.47
CA ALA A 56 4.82 -0.82 3.15
C ALA A 56 5.41 0.59 2.92
N LEU A 57 5.33 1.10 1.69
CA LEU A 57 5.74 2.47 1.37
C LEU A 57 4.91 3.51 2.13
N ALA A 58 3.59 3.32 2.26
CA ALA A 58 2.73 4.22 3.03
C ALA A 58 3.09 4.24 4.53
N PHE A 59 3.49 3.10 5.11
CA PHE A 59 4.05 3.02 6.47
C PHE A 59 5.40 3.75 6.57
N ALA A 60 6.34 3.45 5.67
CA ALA A 60 7.66 4.07 5.65
C ALA A 60 7.58 5.60 5.50
N ASN A 61 6.73 6.10 4.58
CA ASN A 61 6.50 7.53 4.37
C ASN A 61 5.84 8.22 5.58
N ALA A 62 5.17 7.47 6.46
CA ALA A 62 4.64 7.96 7.73
C ALA A 62 5.71 8.05 8.84
N GLY A 63 6.92 7.55 8.59
CA GLY A 63 7.98 7.39 9.58
C GLY A 63 7.90 6.12 10.42
N ASP A 64 7.05 5.15 10.06
CA ASP A 64 7.00 3.86 10.76
C ASP A 64 8.24 3.02 10.44
N ARG A 65 8.81 2.36 11.46
CA ARG A 65 9.87 1.36 11.28
C ARG A 65 9.24 0.04 10.84
N CYS A 66 9.19 -0.22 9.54
CA CYS A 66 8.65 -1.44 8.96
C CYS A 66 9.64 -2.10 8.00
N ALA A 67 9.41 -3.38 7.72
CA ALA A 67 10.10 -4.12 6.67
C ALA A 67 9.06 -4.74 5.73
N PHE A 68 9.35 -4.72 4.44
CA PHE A 68 8.63 -5.49 3.43
C PHE A 68 9.38 -6.81 3.22
N VAL A 69 8.65 -7.93 3.24
CA VAL A 69 9.19 -9.27 3.01
C VAL A 69 8.40 -9.89 1.87
N ASP A 70 9.05 -10.16 0.75
CA ASP A 70 8.48 -10.98 -0.31
C ASP A 70 8.59 -12.45 0.08
N ALA A 71 7.45 -13.06 0.38
CA ALA A 71 7.34 -14.46 0.77
C ALA A 71 6.84 -15.37 -0.37
N ASP A 72 6.60 -14.83 -1.57
CA ASP A 72 6.16 -15.62 -2.71
C ASP A 72 7.34 -16.27 -3.44
N LEU A 73 7.81 -17.39 -2.91
CA LEU A 73 8.96 -18.12 -3.44
C LEU A 73 8.63 -19.02 -4.65
N ARG A 74 7.38 -19.05 -5.12
CA ARG A 74 6.95 -19.92 -6.23
C ARG A 74 7.53 -19.49 -7.59
N SER A 75 8.17 -18.32 -7.63
CA SER A 75 8.82 -17.76 -8.82
C SER A 75 10.33 -18.07 -8.90
N GLY A 76 10.84 -18.93 -8.01
CA GLY A 76 12.20 -19.49 -8.08
C GLY A 76 12.32 -20.66 -9.05
#